data_AF-A0AAE9L0G4-F1
#
_entry.id   AF-A0AAE9L0G4-F1
#
_cell.length_a   1.000
_cell.length_b   1.000
_cell.length_c   1.000
_cell.angle_alpha   90.00
_cell.angle_beta   90.00
_cell.angle_gamma   90.00
#
_symmetry.space_group_name_H-M   'P 1'
#
loop_
_entity.id
_entity.type
_entity.pdbx_description
1 polymer ?
#
loop_
_entity_poly.entity_id
_entity_poly.type
_entity_poly.pdbx_seq_one_letter_code
_entity_poly.pdbx_strand_id
1 'polypeptide(L)'
;MRTFLRKVKCNKGVTDNGIEYDYTRIQIEIPVYDKQEKEFGVDVLELEYGLYEDFKKLEHLRGKLPVAVDVEWYAAKKGNDEINVVSRLDVIHDKPTPKLQQPN
;
A
#
# COMPACT_ATOMS: atom_id res chain seq x y z
N MET A 1 4.74 3.03 9.01
CA MET A 1 3.48 3.40 9.71
C MET A 1 2.46 2.29 9.53
N ARG A 2 1.67 2.02 10.57
CA ARG A 2 0.64 0.98 10.52
C ARG A 2 -0.64 1.51 9.88
N THR A 3 -1.13 0.81 8.86
CA THR A 3 -2.33 1.17 8.10
C THR A 3 -2.94 -0.07 7.40
N PHE A 4 -3.96 0.11 6.57
CA PHE A 4 -4.56 -0.92 5.73
C PHE A 4 -4.16 -0.74 4.27
N LEU A 5 -3.65 -1.81 3.67
CA LEU A 5 -3.52 -1.97 2.23
C LEU A 5 -4.89 -2.29 1.63
N ARG A 6 -5.35 -1.44 0.70
CA ARG A 6 -6.67 -1.52 0.05
C ARG A 6 -6.65 -2.08 -1.34
N LYS A 7 -5.56 -1.85 -2.07
CA LYS A 7 -5.45 -2.26 -3.47
C LYS A 7 -4.00 -2.48 -3.86
N VAL A 8 -3.80 -3.47 -4.73
CA VAL A 8 -2.55 -3.71 -5.45
C VAL A 8 -2.89 -3.70 -6.94
N LYS A 9 -2.17 -2.91 -7.73
CA LYS A 9 -2.38 -2.73 -9.17
C LYS A 9 -1.07 -2.94 -9.93
N CYS A 10 -1.20 -3.48 -11.13
CA CYS A 10 -0.15 -3.42 -12.14
C CYS A 10 -0.52 -2.31 -13.14
N ASN A 11 0.42 -1.39 -13.39
CA ASN A 11 0.27 -0.24 -14.26
C ASN A 11 1.35 -0.29 -15.36
N LYS A 12 1.12 0.41 -16.47
CA LYS A 12 2.09 0.59 -17.56
C LYS A 12 2.75 1.95 -17.46
N GLY A 13 4.08 1.98 -17.57
CA GLY A 13 4.90 3.18 -17.61
C GLY A 13 5.76 3.20 -18.87
N VAL A 14 6.32 4.37 -19.17
CA VAL A 14 7.22 4.57 -20.31
C VAL A 14 8.45 5.31 -19.80
N THR A 15 9.65 4.86 -20.17
CA THR A 15 10.91 5.55 -19.86
C THR A 15 11.13 6.73 -20.81
N ASP A 16 12.08 7.62 -20.49
CA ASP A 16 12.42 8.77 -21.34
C ASP A 16 12.86 8.36 -22.76
N ASN A 17 13.39 7.14 -22.90
CA ASN A 17 13.80 6.55 -24.19
C ASN A 17 12.66 5.81 -24.92
N GLY A 18 11.41 5.91 -24.45
CA GLY A 18 10.24 5.30 -25.08
C GLY A 18 10.02 3.82 -24.77
N ILE A 19 10.80 3.22 -23.87
CA ILE A 19 10.64 1.80 -23.49
C ILE A 19 9.47 1.67 -22.51
N GLU A 20 8.47 0.89 -22.88
CA GLU A 20 7.35 0.52 -22.00
C GLU A 20 7.80 -0.48 -20.92
N TYR A 21 7.28 -0.31 -19.71
CA TYR A 21 7.50 -1.25 -18.60
C TYR A 21 6.26 -1.36 -17.71
N ASP A 22 6.09 -2.52 -17.09
CA ASP A 22 5.04 -2.75 -16.11
C ASP A 22 5.57 -2.48 -14.69
N TYR A 23 4.81 -1.73 -13.90
CA TYR A 23 5.17 -1.37 -12.53
C TYR A 23 3.99 -1.51 -11.57
N THR A 24 4.30 -1.64 -10.28
CA THR A 24 3.34 -1.95 -9.24
C THR A 24 2.97 -0.70 -8.46
N ARG A 25 1.67 -0.46 -8.28
CA ARG A 25 1.15 0.54 -7.35
C ARG A 25 0.34 -0.11 -6.25
N ILE A 26 0.41 0.45 -5.05
CA ILE A 26 -0.43 0.08 -3.92
C ILE A 26 -1.25 1.28 -3.44
N GLN A 27 -2.37 1.00 -2.78
CA GLN A 27 -3.20 2.02 -2.14
C GLN A 27 -3.32 1.71 -0.67
N ILE A 28 -2.96 2.67 0.18
CA ILE A 28 -3.05 2.58 1.63
C ILE A 28 -4.04 3.60 2.18
N GLU A 29 -4.62 3.32 3.34
CA GLU A 29 -5.39 4.32 4.07
C GLU A 29 -4.45 5.32 4.80
N ILE A 30 -4.81 6.59 4.83
CA ILE A 30 -4.15 7.61 5.65
C ILE A 30 -5.22 8.40 6.43
N PRO A 31 -4.92 8.88 7.65
CA PRO A 31 -5.85 9.72 8.37
C PRO A 31 -6.06 11.04 7.62
N VAL A 32 -7.31 11.47 7.50
CA VAL A 32 -7.63 12.84 7.03
C VAL A 32 -7.12 13.82 8.09
N TYR A 33 -6.44 14.88 7.65
CA TYR A 33 -5.75 15.82 8.55
C TYR A 33 -6.74 16.62 9.42
N ASP A 34 -6.53 16.63 10.74
CA ASP A 34 -7.40 17.26 11.78
C ASP A 34 -7.69 18.77 11.62
N LYS A 35 -7.11 19.46 10.63
CA LYS A 35 -7.33 20.91 10.42
C LYS A 35 -8.67 21.24 9.76
N GLN A 36 -9.46 20.23 9.38
CA GLN A 36 -10.83 20.42 8.90
C GLN A 36 -11.81 19.95 9.98
N GLU A 37 -12.44 20.89 10.68
CA GLU A 37 -13.34 20.69 11.84
C GLU A 37 -14.57 19.77 11.60
N LYS A 38 -14.70 19.13 10.42
CA LYS A 38 -15.88 18.35 10.02
C LYS A 38 -15.60 17.04 9.28
N GLU A 39 -14.35 16.64 9.03
CA GLU A 39 -14.07 15.38 8.33
C GLU A 39 -13.54 14.29 9.26
N PHE A 40 -14.42 13.37 9.65
CA PHE A 40 -14.04 12.07 10.17
C PHE A 40 -13.94 11.10 8.99
N GLY A 41 -12.76 10.55 8.72
CA GLY A 41 -12.58 9.64 7.60
C GLY A 41 -11.14 9.16 7.41
N VAL A 42 -10.99 8.22 6.48
CA VAL A 42 -9.69 7.80 5.95
C VAL A 42 -9.62 8.24 4.49
N ASP A 43 -8.49 8.82 4.09
CA ASP A 43 -8.18 9.07 2.68
C ASP A 43 -7.33 7.92 2.13
N VAL A 44 -7.19 7.84 0.81
CA VAL A 44 -6.43 6.80 0.13
C VAL A 44 -5.20 7.40 -0.54
N LEU A 45 -4.03 7.02 -0.07
CA LEU A 45 -2.76 7.39 -0.69
C LEU A 45 -2.31 6.30 -1.66
N GLU A 46 -2.02 6.69 -2.90
CA GLU A 46 -1.43 5.79 -3.89
C GLU A 46 0.10 5.90 -3.88
N LEU A 47 0.78 4.75 -3.79
CA LEU A 47 2.23 4.63 -3.69
C LEU A 47 2.78 3.75 -4.83
N GLU A 48 3.94 4.13 -5.38
CA GLU A 48 4.71 3.29 -6.29
C GLU A 48 5.51 2.27 -5.47
N TYR A 49 5.27 0.98 -5.70
CA TYR A 49 5.83 -0.11 -4.88
C TYR A 49 7.08 -0.74 -5.49
N GLY A 50 7.14 -0.80 -6.83
CA GLY A 50 8.22 -1.48 -7.53
C GLY A 50 7.83 -1.91 -8.92
N LEU A 51 8.48 -2.95 -9.44
CA LEU A 51 8.21 -3.50 -10.78
C LEU A 51 7.14 -4.60 -10.72
N TYR A 52 6.80 -5.17 -11.87
CA TYR A 52 5.84 -6.27 -11.96
C TYR A 52 6.18 -7.50 -11.09
N GLU A 53 7.46 -7.80 -10.86
CA GLU A 53 7.83 -8.91 -9.96
C GLU A 53 7.39 -8.67 -8.52
N ASP A 54 7.31 -7.41 -8.09
CA ASP A 54 6.82 -7.05 -6.77
C ASP A 54 5.29 -7.18 -6.68
N PHE A 55 4.57 -7.01 -7.80
CA PHE A 55 3.13 -7.31 -7.87
C PHE A 55 2.86 -8.78 -7.55
N LYS A 56 3.63 -9.70 -8.13
CA LYS A 56 3.45 -11.15 -7.92
C LYS A 56 3.64 -11.53 -6.45
N LYS A 57 4.58 -10.90 -5.75
CA LYS A 57 4.80 -11.11 -4.31
C LYS A 57 3.56 -10.77 -3.50
N LEU A 58 2.75 -9.80 -3.95
CA LEU A 58 1.54 -9.33 -3.27
C LEU A 58 0.24 -9.93 -3.83
N GLU A 59 0.29 -10.70 -4.91
CA GLU A 59 -0.91 -11.21 -5.59
C GLU A 59 -1.81 -12.04 -4.67
N HIS A 60 -1.18 -12.85 -3.80
CA HIS A 60 -1.85 -13.67 -2.80
C HIS A 60 -2.68 -12.87 -1.76
N LEU A 61 -2.45 -11.55 -1.66
CA LEU A 61 -3.20 -10.66 -0.78
C LEU A 61 -4.50 -10.15 -1.41
N ARG A 62 -4.64 -10.15 -2.74
CA ARG A 62 -5.76 -9.49 -3.44
C ARG A 62 -7.14 -9.99 -2.99
N GLY A 63 -7.27 -11.28 -2.67
CA GLY A 63 -8.52 -11.87 -2.15
C GLY A 63 -8.77 -11.65 -0.65
N LYS A 64 -7.84 -10.97 0.04
CA LYS A 64 -7.85 -10.74 1.49
C LYS A 64 -7.89 -9.26 1.88
N LEU A 65 -7.90 -8.37 0.88
CA LEU A 65 -7.94 -6.92 1.11
C LEU A 65 -9.28 -6.51 1.73
N PRO A 66 -9.29 -5.55 2.69
CA PRO A 66 -8.15 -4.82 3.23
C PRO A 66 -7.26 -5.65 4.16
N VAL A 67 -5.94 -5.47 4.10
CA VAL A 67 -4.96 -6.16 4.95
C VAL A 67 -4.15 -5.16 5.77
N ALA A 68 -3.98 -5.42 7.07
CA ALA A 68 -3.13 -4.59 7.92
C ALA A 68 -1.66 -4.71 7.51
N VAL A 69 -1.00 -3.58 7.32
CA VAL A 69 0.41 -3.49 6.90
C VAL A 69 1.15 -2.44 7.74
N ASP A 70 2.46 -2.63 7.88
CA ASP A 70 3.38 -1.55 8.22
C ASP A 70 4.09 -1.11 6.94
N VAL A 71 4.01 0.18 6.63
CA VAL A 71 4.51 0.74 5.36
C VAL A 71 5.33 1.99 5.60
N GLU A 72 6.50 2.07 4.98
CA GLU A 72 7.35 3.25 4.93
C GLU A 72 7.49 3.69 3.48
N TRP A 73 7.45 5.00 3.25
CA TRP A 73 7.61 5.58 1.92
C TRP A 73 8.26 6.96 2.01
N TYR A 74 8.74 7.44 0.88
CA TYR A 74 9.32 8.78 0.74
C TYR A 74 8.84 9.42 -0.56
N ALA A 75 8.82 10.76 -0.59
CA ALA A 75 8.55 11.51 -1.81
C ALA A 75 9.79 11.49 -2.72
N ALA A 76 9.58 11.22 -4.01
CA ALA A 76 10.61 11.18 -5.03
C ALA A 76 10.17 11.96 -6.27
N LYS A 77 11.11 12.67 -6.90
CA LYS A 77 10.84 13.38 -8.14
C LYS A 77 10.96 12.45 -9.33
N LYS A 78 9.93 12.37 -10.18
CA LYS A 78 9.90 11.58 -11.42
C LYS A 78 9.48 12.50 -12.57
N GLY A 79 10.46 12.98 -13.33
CA GLY A 79 10.25 14.05 -14.30
C GLY A 79 9.84 15.36 -13.61
N ASN A 80 8.67 15.88 -13.98
CA ASN A 80 8.10 17.08 -13.37
C ASN A 80 7.18 16.77 -12.18
N ASP A 81 6.83 15.51 -11.96
CA ASP A 81 5.91 15.09 -10.91
C ASP A 81 6.66 14.66 -9.64
N GLU A 82 5.99 14.80 -8.50
CA GLU A 82 6.40 14.19 -7.23
C GLU A 82 5.52 12.96 -6.99
N ILE A 83 6.17 11.82 -6.72
CA ILE A 83 5.51 10.55 -6.44
C ILE A 83 5.92 10.04 -5.06
N ASN A 84 5.08 9.23 -4.44
CA ASN A 84 5.41 8.55 -3.20
C ASN A 84 5.88 7.12 -3.50
N VAL A 85 7.11 6.80 -3.11
CA VAL A 85 7.75 5.51 -3.38
C VAL A 85 7.90 4.73 -2.08
N VAL A 86 7.43 3.49 -2.09
CA VAL A 86 7.54 2.59 -0.93
C VAL A 86 9.00 2.20 -0.71
N SER A 87 9.49 2.36 0.52
CA SER A 87 10.80 1.86 0.95
C SER A 87 10.68 0.56 1.73
N ARG A 88 9.57 0.33 2.44
CA ARG A 88 9.29 -0.93 3.17
C ARG A 88 7.79 -1.21 3.19
N LEU A 89 7.43 -2.49 3.05
CA LEU A 89 6.06 -2.97 3.22
C LEU A 89 6.08 -4.34 3.90
N ASP A 90 5.53 -4.40 5.10
CA ASP A 90 5.40 -5.64 5.88
C ASP A 90 3.93 -5.94 6.15
N VAL A 91 3.49 -7.16 5.86
CA VAL A 91 2.13 -7.61 6.19
C VAL A 91 2.05 -7.97 7.66
N ILE A 92 1.10 -7.37 8.37
CA ILE A 92 0.87 -7.66 9.78
C ILE A 92 -0.06 -8.86 9.86
N HIS A 93 0.53 -10.03 10.12
CA HIS A 93 -0.22 -11.22 10.45
C HIS A 93 -0.67 -11.11 11.92
N ASP A 94 -1.94 -10.82 12.15
CA ASP A 94 -2.52 -11.09 13.47
C ASP A 94 -2.42 -12.61 13.69
N LYS A 95 -1.60 -13.01 14.67
CA LYS A 95 -1.63 -14.41 15.13
C LYS A 95 -3.07 -14.69 15.56
N PRO A 96 -3.67 -15.82 15.17
CA PRO A 96 -4.95 -16.21 15.74
C PRO A 96 -4.78 -16.27 17.26
N THR A 97 -5.51 -15.43 17.97
CA THR A 97 -5.55 -15.46 19.44
C THR A 97 -5.93 -16.89 19.83
N PRO A 98 -5.13 -17.59 20.68
CA PRO A 98 -5.54 -18.88 21.19
C PRO A 98 -6.91 -18.69 21.83
N LYS A 99 -7.95 -19.38 21.32
CA LYS A 99 -9.25 -19.39 21.99
C LYS A 99 -8.99 -19.93 23.39
N LEU A 100 -9.11 -19.07 24.40
CA LEU A 100 -9.14 -19.50 25.79
C LEU A 100 -10.26 -20.53 25.89
N GLN A 101 -9.87 -21.78 26.07
CA GLN A 101 -10.77 -22.90 26.26
C GLN A 101 -11.49 -22.60 27.58
N GLN A 102 -12.76 -22.23 27.49
CA GLN A 102 -13.58 -22.05 28.69
C GLN A 102 -13.65 -23.42 29.39
N PRO A 103 -13.27 -23.52 30.68
CA PRO A 103 -13.47 -24.74 31.42
C PRO A 103 -14.98 -24.98 31.57
N ASN A 104 -15.42 -26.18 31.18
CA ASN A 104 -16.72 -26.72 31.56
C ASN A 104 -16.75 -27.04 33.07
#